data_AF-A0A1F5QBE0-F1
#
_entry.id   AF-A0A1F5QBE0-F1
#
_cell.length_a   1.000
_cell.length_b   1.000
_cell.length_c   1.000
_cell.angle_alpha   90.00
_cell.angle_beta   90.00
_cell.angle_gamma   90.00
#
_symmetry.space_group_name_H-M   'P 1'
#
loop_
_entity.id
_entity.type
_entity.pdbx_description
1 polymer ?
#
loop_
_entity_poly.entity_id
_entity_poly.type
_entity_poly.pdbx_seq_one_letter_code
_entity_poly.pdbx_strand_id
1 'polypeptide(L)'
;MDPESLLTVLNQDRARFGLDPLAADNKLRIAAEAKAHDILANGYFAHTAPNGTEPWDFIKNTGFKYSFAGENLAINYTSSFELHNDFMDSVHHRENLLSPLFSNIGIAVVKGKFQDKEAVVTVQMFASKADQLAVSTPAQGHLE
;
A
#
# COMPACT_ATOMS: atom_id res chain seq x y z
N MET A 1 7.39 3.76 14.26
CA MET A 1 6.31 3.75 13.26
C MET A 1 5.36 2.60 13.54
N ASP A 2 4.07 2.88 13.49
CA ASP A 2 2.98 1.95 13.79
C ASP A 2 1.97 1.95 12.62
N PRO A 3 1.62 0.78 12.05
CA PRO A 3 0.65 0.66 10.96
C PRO A 3 -0.76 1.14 11.32
N GLU A 4 -1.22 0.94 12.55
CA GLU A 4 -2.57 1.38 12.98
C GLU A 4 -2.68 2.90 13.03
N SER A 5 -1.61 3.56 13.49
CA SER A 5 -1.48 5.02 13.48
C SER A 5 -1.50 5.58 12.06
N LEU A 6 -0.82 4.93 11.08
CA LEU A 6 -0.87 5.31 9.66
C LEU A 6 -2.30 5.20 9.10
N LEU A 7 -2.98 4.10 9.37
CA LEU A 7 -4.37 3.92 8.94
C LEU A 7 -5.31 4.95 9.57
N THR A 8 -5.09 5.28 10.84
CA THR A 8 -5.91 6.24 11.57
C THR A 8 -5.83 7.63 10.95
N VAL A 9 -4.61 8.15 10.70
CA VAL A 9 -4.43 9.48 10.11
C VAL A 9 -4.90 9.53 8.65
N LEU A 10 -4.68 8.44 7.89
CA LEU A 10 -5.23 8.29 6.54
C LEU A 10 -6.76 8.38 6.54
N ASN A 11 -7.44 7.63 7.41
CA ASN A 11 -8.90 7.64 7.46
C ASN A 11 -9.46 8.98 7.98
N GLN A 12 -8.72 9.71 8.81
CA GLN A 12 -9.07 11.09 9.18
C GLN A 12 -9.05 12.02 7.96
N ASP A 13 -8.02 11.94 7.10
CA ASP A 13 -7.98 12.74 5.88
C ASP A 13 -9.04 12.30 4.88
N ARG A 14 -9.25 11.00 4.66
CA ARG A 14 -10.33 10.52 3.80
C ARG A 14 -11.69 11.08 4.23
N ALA A 15 -11.99 11.10 5.53
CA ALA A 15 -13.20 11.72 6.05
C ALA A 15 -13.28 13.24 5.76
N ARG A 16 -12.16 13.98 5.86
CA ARG A 16 -12.10 15.41 5.51
C ARG A 16 -12.38 15.68 4.03
N PHE A 17 -12.02 14.73 3.16
CA PHE A 17 -12.31 14.78 1.72
C PHE A 17 -13.64 14.12 1.32
N GLY A 18 -14.46 13.69 2.28
CA GLY A 18 -15.77 13.08 2.01
C GLY A 18 -15.71 11.67 1.45
N LEU A 19 -14.62 10.94 1.71
CA LEU A 19 -14.39 9.57 1.26
C LEU A 19 -14.64 8.58 2.40
N ASP A 20 -15.11 7.38 2.05
CA ASP A 20 -15.27 6.28 2.99
C ASP A 20 -13.91 5.82 3.55
N PRO A 21 -13.85 5.43 4.83
CA PRO A 21 -12.62 4.93 5.45
C PRO A 21 -12.21 3.59 4.82
N LEU A 22 -10.91 3.38 4.68
CA LEU A 22 -10.36 2.08 4.27
C LEU A 22 -10.40 1.11 5.45
N ALA A 23 -10.84 -0.12 5.18
CA ALA A 23 -10.81 -1.21 6.14
C ALA A 23 -9.50 -1.99 6.04
N ALA A 24 -8.82 -2.17 7.19
CA ALA A 24 -7.64 -3.04 7.27
C ALA A 24 -7.98 -4.46 6.81
N ASP A 25 -7.16 -5.03 5.92
CA ASP A 25 -7.33 -6.40 5.42
C ASP A 25 -6.07 -7.23 5.64
N ASN A 26 -6.24 -8.39 6.27
CA ASN A 26 -5.13 -9.27 6.64
C ASN A 26 -4.39 -9.85 5.44
N LYS A 27 -5.09 -10.13 4.33
CA LYS A 27 -4.43 -10.63 3.12
C LYS A 27 -3.58 -9.54 2.47
N LEU A 28 -4.09 -8.32 2.39
CA LEU A 28 -3.29 -7.19 1.90
C LEU A 28 -2.09 -6.89 2.79
N ARG A 29 -2.23 -7.04 4.13
CA ARG A 29 -1.08 -6.93 5.05
C ARG A 29 0.00 -7.98 4.74
N ILE A 30 -0.39 -9.24 4.52
CA ILE A 30 0.53 -10.31 4.15
C ILE A 30 1.21 -10.01 2.79
N ALA A 31 0.47 -9.46 1.83
CA ALA A 31 1.03 -9.03 0.54
C ALA A 31 2.07 -7.90 0.71
N ALA A 32 1.75 -6.89 1.52
CA ALA A 32 2.64 -5.78 1.84
C ALA A 32 3.92 -6.26 2.56
N GLU A 33 3.80 -7.21 3.50
CA GLU A 33 4.95 -7.83 4.18
C GLU A 33 5.83 -8.60 3.21
N ALA A 34 5.23 -9.43 2.34
CA ALA A 34 5.96 -10.18 1.34
C ALA A 34 6.73 -9.26 0.37
N LYS A 35 6.11 -8.16 -0.08
CA LYS A 35 6.74 -7.13 -0.90
C LYS A 35 7.91 -6.45 -0.18
N ALA A 36 7.72 -6.05 1.09
CA ALA A 36 8.77 -5.41 1.88
C ALA A 36 9.98 -6.35 2.08
N HIS A 37 9.73 -7.64 2.34
CA HIS A 37 10.78 -8.64 2.40
C HIS A 37 11.48 -8.85 1.06
N ASP A 38 10.76 -8.83 -0.05
CA ASP A 38 11.33 -8.96 -1.39
C ASP A 38 12.24 -7.78 -1.75
N ILE A 39 11.82 -6.53 -1.45
CA ILE A 39 12.62 -5.30 -1.55
C ILE A 39 13.95 -5.46 -0.79
N LEU A 40 13.88 -5.92 0.46
CA LEU A 40 15.06 -6.08 1.33
C LEU A 40 15.97 -7.22 0.85
N ALA A 41 15.40 -8.37 0.48
CA ALA A 41 16.15 -9.55 0.08
C ALA A 41 16.87 -9.37 -1.26
N ASN A 42 16.24 -8.67 -2.20
CA ASN A 42 16.79 -8.45 -3.55
C ASN A 42 17.45 -7.07 -3.71
N GLY A 43 17.46 -6.24 -2.66
CA GLY A 43 18.23 -4.99 -2.63
C GLY A 43 17.76 -3.93 -3.63
N TYR A 44 16.45 -3.86 -3.91
CA TYR A 44 15.85 -2.85 -4.78
C TYR A 44 14.79 -2.04 -4.03
N PHE A 45 14.51 -0.82 -4.47
CA PHE A 45 13.41 0.00 -3.94
C PHE A 45 12.62 0.60 -5.10
N ALA A 46 11.63 -0.16 -5.59
CA ALA A 46 10.79 0.17 -6.73
C ALA A 46 9.47 -0.65 -6.68
N HIS A 47 8.45 -0.19 -7.41
CA HIS A 47 7.19 -0.92 -7.56
C HIS A 47 7.40 -2.28 -8.24
N THR A 48 8.11 -2.29 -9.37
CA THR A 48 8.45 -3.52 -10.09
C THR A 48 9.85 -4.01 -9.69
N ALA A 49 9.95 -5.29 -9.33
CA ALA A 49 11.22 -5.92 -9.01
C ALA A 49 12.09 -6.09 -10.27
N PRO A 50 13.43 -6.22 -10.14
CA PRO A 50 14.33 -6.40 -11.28
C PRO A 50 14.04 -7.63 -12.15
N ASN A 51 13.39 -8.64 -11.60
CA ASN A 51 12.95 -9.85 -12.31
C ASN A 51 11.58 -9.71 -12.98
N GLY A 52 10.94 -8.54 -12.89
CA GLY A 52 9.63 -8.24 -13.46
C GLY A 52 8.44 -8.53 -12.54
N THR A 53 8.64 -8.99 -11.30
CA THR A 53 7.54 -9.16 -10.34
C THR A 53 6.89 -7.82 -10.03
N GLU A 54 5.57 -7.74 -10.21
CA GLU A 54 4.78 -6.53 -9.97
C GLU A 54 4.15 -6.54 -8.56
N PRO A 55 3.76 -5.38 -7.99
CA PRO A 55 3.09 -5.31 -6.67
C PRO A 55 1.86 -6.22 -6.56
N TRP A 56 1.11 -6.33 -7.66
CA TRP A 56 -0.13 -7.09 -7.73
C TRP A 56 0.09 -8.61 -7.67
N ASP A 57 1.28 -9.10 -7.99
CA ASP A 57 1.63 -10.51 -7.82
C ASP A 57 1.59 -10.90 -6.34
N PHE A 58 2.06 -10.02 -5.44
CA PHE A 58 1.99 -10.24 -4.00
C PHE A 58 0.53 -10.30 -3.52
N ILE A 59 -0.34 -9.41 -4.02
CA ILE A 59 -1.77 -9.45 -3.69
C ILE A 59 -2.41 -10.75 -4.19
N LYS A 60 -2.18 -11.12 -5.45
CA LYS A 60 -2.71 -12.36 -6.05
C LYS A 60 -2.27 -13.62 -5.29
N ASN A 61 -1.02 -13.66 -4.83
CA ASN A 61 -0.46 -14.80 -4.09
C ASN A 61 -1.14 -15.04 -2.72
N THR A 62 -1.80 -14.03 -2.14
CA THR A 62 -2.59 -14.19 -0.91
C THR A 62 -4.01 -14.71 -1.17
N GLY A 63 -4.41 -14.85 -2.43
CA GLY A 63 -5.77 -15.17 -2.83
C GLY A 63 -6.77 -14.04 -2.52
N PHE A 64 -6.33 -12.78 -2.44
CA PHE A 64 -7.22 -11.62 -2.41
C PHE A 64 -7.71 -11.33 -3.85
N LYS A 65 -9.03 -11.31 -4.04
CA LYS A 65 -9.64 -11.02 -5.34
C LYS A 65 -10.01 -9.54 -5.39
N TYR A 66 -9.38 -8.79 -6.30
CA TYR A 66 -9.58 -7.35 -6.43
C TYR A 66 -10.01 -6.93 -7.83
N SER A 67 -10.65 -5.75 -7.91
CA SER A 67 -10.92 -5.04 -9.16
C SER A 67 -9.89 -3.94 -9.41
N PHE A 68 -9.57 -3.15 -8.38
CA PHE A 68 -8.53 -2.13 -8.42
C PHE A 68 -7.50 -2.41 -7.33
N ALA A 69 -6.24 -2.10 -7.61
CA ALA A 69 -5.15 -2.13 -6.64
C ALA A 69 -4.21 -0.93 -6.81
N GLY A 70 -3.55 -0.55 -5.73
CA GLY A 70 -2.51 0.50 -5.71
C GLY A 70 -1.46 0.22 -4.64
N GLU A 71 -0.29 0.85 -4.75
CA GLU A 71 0.83 0.68 -3.82
C GLU A 71 1.46 2.02 -3.45
N ASN A 72 1.74 2.25 -2.16
CA ASN A 72 2.69 3.28 -1.75
C ASN A 72 3.90 2.64 -1.07
N LEU A 73 5.09 3.14 -1.40
CA LEU A 73 6.37 2.67 -0.85
C LEU A 73 7.09 3.79 -0.11
N ALA A 74 7.68 3.47 1.03
CA ALA A 74 8.59 4.36 1.73
C ALA A 74 9.74 3.60 2.38
N ILE A 75 10.86 4.29 2.60
CA ILE A 75 12.03 3.72 3.25
C ILE A 75 12.61 4.71 4.27
N ASN A 76 13.05 4.19 5.41
CA ASN A 76 13.76 4.89 6.49
C ASN A 76 13.00 6.00 7.22
N TYR A 77 11.67 5.90 7.29
CA TYR A 77 10.86 6.72 8.17
C TYR A 77 10.81 6.15 9.60
N THR A 78 10.66 7.03 10.59
CA THR A 78 10.55 6.63 12.00
C THR A 78 9.20 7.02 12.62
N SER A 79 8.54 8.04 12.06
CA SER A 79 7.23 8.56 12.48
C SER A 79 6.14 8.23 11.47
N SER A 80 4.99 7.72 11.95
CA SER A 80 3.82 7.46 11.12
C SER A 80 3.20 8.77 10.58
N PHE A 81 3.21 9.83 11.38
CA PHE A 81 2.64 11.12 10.99
C PHE A 81 3.48 11.83 9.92
N GLU A 82 4.81 11.78 10.07
CA GLU A 82 5.75 12.33 9.08
C GLU A 82 5.62 11.60 7.75
N LEU A 83 5.63 10.27 7.77
CA LEU A 83 5.45 9.46 6.57
C LEU A 83 4.11 9.76 5.87
N HIS A 84 3.01 9.84 6.64
CA HIS A 84 1.70 10.14 6.07
C HIS A 84 1.67 11.52 5.40
N ASN A 85 2.25 12.54 6.03
CA ASN A 85 2.31 13.88 5.43
C ASN A 85 3.14 13.90 4.15
N ASP A 86 4.30 13.21 4.13
CA ASP A 86 5.12 13.11 2.92
C ASP A 86 4.39 12.38 1.78
N PHE A 87 3.60 11.35 2.09
CA PHE A 87 2.71 10.75 1.11
C PHE A 87 1.61 11.72 0.65
N MET A 88 1.02 12.52 1.53
CA MET A 88 0.01 13.51 1.16
C MET A 88 0.57 14.68 0.33
N ASP A 89 1.85 15.02 0.50
CA ASP A 89 2.52 16.08 -0.25
C ASP A 89 2.99 15.62 -1.64
N SER A 90 3.14 14.31 -1.85
CA SER A 90 3.41 13.72 -3.16
C SER A 90 2.11 13.49 -3.94
N VAL A 91 2.02 14.06 -5.15
CA VAL A 91 0.84 13.91 -6.02
C VAL A 91 0.48 12.44 -6.24
N HIS A 92 1.46 11.61 -6.63
CA HIS A 92 1.23 10.19 -6.95
C HIS A 92 0.79 9.39 -5.71
N HIS A 93 1.48 9.56 -4.57
CA HIS A 93 1.10 8.84 -3.35
C HIS A 93 -0.27 9.28 -2.81
N ARG A 94 -0.57 10.58 -2.91
CA ARG A 94 -1.85 11.15 -2.51
C ARG A 94 -3.02 10.63 -3.34
N GLU A 95 -2.81 10.43 -4.65
CA GLU A 95 -3.82 9.82 -5.52
C GLU A 95 -4.25 8.46 -4.99
N ASN A 96 -3.32 7.62 -4.51
CA ASN A 96 -3.65 6.36 -3.87
C ASN A 96 -4.39 6.56 -2.53
N LEU A 97 -3.91 7.45 -1.65
CA LEU A 97 -4.51 7.69 -0.33
C LEU A 97 -5.97 8.19 -0.43
N LEU A 98 -6.26 9.03 -1.43
CA LEU A 98 -7.58 9.67 -1.62
C LEU A 98 -8.37 9.05 -2.77
N SER A 99 -7.97 7.89 -3.29
CA SER A 99 -8.74 7.23 -4.35
C SER A 99 -10.08 6.71 -3.79
N PRO A 100 -11.22 7.02 -4.44
CA PRO A 100 -12.51 6.41 -4.10
C PRO A 100 -12.62 4.97 -4.59
N LEU A 101 -11.66 4.48 -5.40
CA LEU A 101 -11.68 3.12 -5.95
C LEU A 101 -11.26 2.05 -4.93
N PHE A 102 -10.74 2.44 -3.77
CA PHE A 102 -10.24 1.54 -2.75
C PHE A 102 -11.17 1.50 -1.55
N SER A 103 -11.38 0.29 -1.02
CA SER A 103 -12.16 0.04 0.21
C SER A 103 -11.36 -0.71 1.27
N ASN A 104 -10.20 -1.27 0.89
CA ASN A 104 -9.34 -2.05 1.77
C ASN A 104 -7.88 -1.61 1.66
N ILE A 105 -7.14 -1.84 2.75
CA ILE A 105 -5.71 -1.56 2.82
C ILE A 105 -4.98 -2.58 3.69
N GLY A 106 -3.77 -2.94 3.28
CA GLY A 106 -2.78 -3.61 4.10
C GLY A 106 -1.56 -2.72 4.27
N ILE A 107 -1.01 -2.63 5.47
CA ILE A 107 0.19 -1.83 5.76
C ILE A 107 1.21 -2.73 6.42
N ALA A 108 2.44 -2.74 5.91
CA ALA A 108 3.58 -3.43 6.49
C ALA A 108 4.71 -2.45 6.78
N VAL A 109 5.36 -2.62 7.93
CA VAL A 109 6.58 -1.88 8.31
C VAL A 109 7.62 -2.91 8.71
N VAL A 110 8.60 -3.15 7.85
CA VAL A 110 9.57 -4.24 7.99
C VAL A 110 10.97 -3.66 8.16
N LYS A 111 11.66 -4.09 9.21
CA LYS A 111 13.08 -3.75 9.42
C LYS A 111 13.95 -4.83 8.78
N GLY A 112 15.04 -4.42 8.14
CA GLY A 112 16.01 -5.33 7.57
C GLY A 112 17.29 -4.63 7.15
N LYS A 113 18.10 -5.30 6.33
CA LYS A 113 19.26 -4.69 5.70
C LYS A 113 18.92 -4.29 4.27
N PHE A 114 19.28 -3.07 3.89
CA PHE A 114 19.22 -2.57 2.53
C PHE A 114 20.57 -1.96 2.18
N GLN A 115 21.25 -2.50 1.16
CA GLN A 115 22.59 -2.05 0.75
C GLN A 115 23.57 -1.98 1.95
N ASP A 116 23.65 -3.08 2.72
CA ASP A 116 24.49 -3.24 3.91
C ASP A 116 24.20 -2.31 5.10
N LYS A 117 23.15 -1.50 5.04
CA LYS A 117 22.70 -0.62 6.13
C LYS A 117 21.38 -1.10 6.70
N GLU A 118 21.16 -0.86 7.99
CA GLU A 118 19.84 -1.04 8.58
C GLU A 118 18.85 -0.11 7.90
N ALA A 119 17.69 -0.65 7.52
CA ALA A 119 16.62 0.07 6.88
C ALA A 119 15.26 -0.36 7.41
N VAL A 120 14.30 0.54 7.28
CA VAL A 120 12.88 0.27 7.55
C VAL A 120 12.11 0.50 6.28
N VAL A 121 11.52 -0.55 5.71
CA VAL A 121 10.68 -0.46 4.51
C VAL A 121 9.22 -0.46 4.93
N THR A 122 8.46 0.51 4.44
CA THR A 122 7.01 0.61 4.63
C THR A 122 6.31 0.41 3.29
N VAL A 123 5.32 -0.47 3.27
CA VAL A 123 4.50 -0.77 2.10
C VAL A 123 3.03 -0.61 2.47
N GLN A 124 2.29 0.16 1.67
CA GLN A 124 0.82 0.19 1.71
C GLN A 124 0.29 -0.49 0.44
N MET A 125 -0.57 -1.48 0.60
CA MET A 125 -1.29 -2.16 -0.50
C MET A 125 -2.76 -1.80 -0.40
N PHE A 126 -3.28 -1.09 -1.40
CA PHE A 126 -4.68 -0.69 -1.49
C PHE A 126 -5.43 -1.64 -2.43
N ALA A 127 -6.69 -1.92 -2.14
CA ALA A 127 -7.54 -2.64 -3.08
C ALA A 127 -9.04 -2.35 -2.88
N SER A 128 -9.84 -2.63 -3.92
CA SER A 128 -11.28 -2.90 -3.78
C SER A 128 -11.59 -4.37 -3.97
N LYS A 129 -12.52 -4.89 -3.16
CA LYS A 129 -13.04 -6.25 -3.33
C LYS A 129 -13.84 -6.35 -4.63
N ALA A 130 -13.60 -7.43 -5.39
CA ALA A 130 -14.23 -7.64 -6.69
C ALA A 130 -15.78 -7.62 -6.65
N ASP A 131 -16.38 -8.04 -5.53
CA ASP A 131 -17.84 -8.17 -5.39
C ASP A 131 -18.55 -6.87 -4.99
N GLN A 132 -17.82 -5.80 -4.60
CA GLN A 132 -18.42 -4.54 -4.15
C GLN A 132 -18.72 -3.53 -5.27
N LEU A 133 -18.31 -3.81 -6.52
CA LEU A 133 -18.48 -2.91 -7.67
C LEU A 133 -19.36 -3.51 -8.79
N ALA A 134 -20.25 -4.46 -8.46
CA ALA A 134 -21.21 -5.02 -9.44
C ALA A 134 -22.27 -4.01 -9.95
N VAL A 135 -22.11 -2.71 -9.71
CA VAL A 135 -22.83 -1.62 -10.37
C VAL A 135 -21.78 -0.66 -10.94
N SER A 136 -21.67 -0.63 -12.27
CA SER A 136 -20.77 0.18 -13.11
C SER A 136 -19.29 -0.26 -13.19
N THR A 137 -18.97 -1.00 -14.26
CA THR A 137 -17.61 -1.39 -14.68
C THR A 137 -16.81 -0.17 -15.13
N PRO A 138 -15.48 -0.16 -14.94
CA PRO A 138 -14.60 -0.69 -15.99
C PRO A 138 -13.67 -1.81 -15.51
N ALA A 139 -12.96 -2.42 -16.47
CA ALA A 139 -12.03 -3.53 -16.30
C ALA A 139 -10.93 -3.25 -15.25
N GLN A 140 -10.31 -4.33 -14.75
CA GLN A 140 -9.24 -4.28 -13.75
C GLN A 140 -8.22 -3.17 -14.07
N GLY A 141 -7.92 -2.33 -13.08
CA GLY A 141 -7.02 -1.19 -13.21
C GLY A 141 -6.00 -1.13 -12.09
N HIS A 142 -4.84 -0.54 -12.39
CA HIS A 142 -3.74 -0.35 -11.45
C HIS A 142 -3.42 1.15 -11.33
N LEU A 143 -3.10 1.61 -10.12
CA LEU A 143 -2.52 2.92 -9.86
C LEU A 143 -1.13 2.70 -9.26
N GLU A 144 -0.12 3.36 -9.82
CA GLU A 144 1.26 3.38 -9.33
C GLU A 144 1.43 4.55 -8.34
#